data_AF-A0A2T7LVJ3-F1
#
_entry.id   AF-A0A2T7LVJ3-F1
#
_cell.length_a   1.000
_cell.length_b   1.000
_cell.length_c   1.000
_cell.angle_alpha   90.00
_cell.angle_beta   90.00
_cell.angle_gamma   90.00
#
_symmetry.space_group_name_H-M   'P 1'
#
loop_
_entity.id
_entity.type
_entity.pdbx_description
1 polymer ?
#
loop_
_entity_poly.entity_id
_entity_poly.type
_entity_poly.pdbx_seq_one_letter_code
_entity_poly.pdbx_strand_id
1 'polypeptide(L)'
;MSAHGHVDMSHTVAGWTGTATAVAGFTVTGVAMAAASAPIALAGIGITLGAALLTWLLHLAGWGKPSGPRPESEWPWRIRDRAARRGHPDCLGCRLAGRRTRSRGKASNAVPVASTVTG
;
A
#
# COMPACT_ATOMS: atom_id res chain seq x y z
N MET A 1 25.45 7.41 6.31
CA MET A 1 24.24 8.05 6.89
C MET A 1 23.11 7.77 5.93
N SER A 2 22.02 7.12 6.35
CA SER A 2 20.81 7.08 5.51
C SER A 2 20.33 8.52 5.34
N ALA A 3 20.05 8.95 4.10
CA ALA A 3 19.53 10.29 3.81
C ALA A 3 18.15 10.54 4.45
N HIS A 4 17.52 9.47 4.92
CA HIS A 4 16.27 9.48 5.68
C HIS A 4 16.59 9.04 7.11
N GLY A 5 15.97 9.69 8.09
CA GLY A 5 16.12 9.34 9.51
C GLY A 5 15.63 7.93 9.83
N HIS A 6 15.56 7.60 11.12
CA HIS A 6 15.06 6.29 11.58
C HIS A 6 13.53 6.24 11.49
N VAL A 7 13.02 6.06 10.26
CA VAL A 7 11.59 6.09 9.95
C VAL A 7 11.22 4.96 8.99
N ASP A 8 9.98 4.50 9.12
CA ASP A 8 9.35 3.57 8.18
C ASP A 8 9.24 4.19 6.79
N MET A 9 10.10 3.75 5.87
CA MET A 9 10.14 4.23 4.50
C MET A 9 8.99 3.70 3.63
N SER A 10 8.03 2.96 4.21
CA SER A 10 6.79 2.49 3.56
C SER A 10 6.94 1.62 2.31
N HIS A 11 8.17 1.24 1.95
CA HIS A 11 8.42 0.36 0.83
C HIS A 11 7.94 -1.05 1.15
N THR A 12 7.22 -1.66 0.21
CA THR A 12 6.68 -3.01 0.34
C THR A 12 6.97 -3.79 -0.93
N VAL A 13 7.02 -5.13 -0.86
CA VAL A 13 7.15 -5.96 -2.05
C VAL A 13 5.99 -5.71 -3.01
N ALA A 14 4.75 -5.64 -2.49
CA ALA A 14 3.57 -5.31 -3.29
C ALA A 14 3.73 -3.96 -4.02
N GLY A 15 4.18 -2.92 -3.31
CA GLY A 15 4.40 -1.59 -3.86
C GLY A 15 5.47 -1.56 -4.94
N TRP A 16 6.66 -2.13 -4.69
CA TRP A 16 7.75 -2.13 -5.67
C TRP A 16 7.44 -2.95 -6.92
N THR A 17 6.84 -4.14 -6.74
CA THR A 17 6.42 -4.96 -7.88
C THR A 17 5.37 -4.22 -8.70
N GLY A 18 4.36 -3.64 -8.06
CA GLY A 18 3.35 -2.81 -8.71
C GLY A 18 3.94 -1.66 -9.52
N THR A 19 4.81 -0.87 -8.89
CA THR A 19 5.46 0.28 -9.53
C THR A 19 6.30 -0.16 -10.73
N ALA A 20 7.12 -1.20 -10.60
CA ALA A 20 7.95 -1.70 -11.70
C ALA A 20 7.08 -2.17 -12.88
N THR A 21 6.00 -2.91 -12.61
CA THR A 21 5.07 -3.36 -13.66
C THR A 21 4.34 -2.18 -14.31
N ALA A 22 3.90 -1.19 -13.53
CA ALA A 22 3.24 0.00 -14.06
C ALA A 22 4.18 0.82 -14.96
N VAL A 23 5.43 1.02 -14.54
CA VAL A 23 6.46 1.70 -15.35
C VAL A 23 6.64 0.97 -16.68
N ALA A 24 6.77 -0.37 -16.67
CA ALA A 24 6.87 -1.15 -17.89
C ALA A 24 5.65 -0.96 -18.81
N GLY A 25 4.43 -0.98 -18.25
CA GLY A 25 3.19 -0.73 -19.01
C GLY A 25 3.15 0.66 -19.64
N PHE A 26 3.54 1.69 -18.90
CA PHE A 26 3.67 3.05 -19.45
C PHE A 26 4.75 3.15 -20.53
N THR A 27 5.90 2.50 -20.36
CA THR A 27 6.93 2.44 -21.39
C THR A 27 6.41 1.79 -22.67
N VAL A 28 5.73 0.64 -22.58
CA VAL A 28 5.10 -0.02 -23.73
C VAL A 28 4.07 0.89 -24.40
N THR A 29 3.28 1.61 -23.61
CA THR A 29 2.29 2.57 -24.12
C THR A 29 2.96 3.74 -24.86
N GLY A 30 4.07 4.28 -24.35
CA GLY A 30 4.87 5.31 -25.02
C GLY A 30 5.46 4.82 -26.36
N VAL A 31 5.96 3.57 -26.40
CA VAL A 31 6.41 2.93 -27.65
C VAL A 31 5.27 2.81 -28.64
N ALA A 32 4.07 2.44 -28.19
CA ALA A 32 2.89 2.33 -29.03
C ALA A 32 2.53 3.67 -29.71
N MET A 33 2.66 4.78 -28.97
CA MET A 33 2.42 6.11 -29.52
C MET A 33 3.44 6.46 -30.60
N ALA A 34 4.73 6.22 -30.35
CA ALA A 34 5.79 6.44 -31.34
C ALA A 34 5.63 5.58 -32.61
N ALA A 35 5.11 4.36 -32.45
CA ALA A 35 4.86 3.43 -33.55
C ALA A 35 3.45 3.55 -34.18
N ALA A 36 2.60 4.47 -33.70
CA ALA A 36 1.20 4.61 -34.09
C ALA A 36 0.41 3.26 -34.07
N SER A 37 0.65 2.42 -33.06
CA SER A 37 0.16 1.04 -33.02
C SER A 37 -0.88 0.81 -31.91
N ALA A 38 -2.14 0.66 -32.30
CA ALA A 38 -3.24 0.37 -31.37
C ALA A 38 -3.07 -0.96 -30.61
N PRO A 39 -2.62 -2.07 -31.22
CA PRO A 39 -2.40 -3.32 -30.49
C PRO A 39 -1.35 -3.19 -29.37
N ILE A 40 -0.25 -2.48 -29.62
CA ILE A 40 0.80 -2.25 -28.62
C ILE A 40 0.26 -1.35 -27.49
N ALA A 41 -0.57 -0.36 -27.83
CA ALA A 41 -1.19 0.50 -26.82
C ALA A 41 -2.11 -0.30 -25.89
N LEU A 42 -2.93 -1.20 -26.44
CA LEU A 42 -3.80 -2.08 -25.65
C LEU A 42 -2.98 -3.00 -24.74
N ALA A 43 -1.85 -3.53 -25.22
CA ALA A 43 -0.94 -4.32 -24.39
C ALA A 43 -0.37 -3.50 -23.23
N GLY A 44 0.11 -2.27 -23.49
CA GLY A 44 0.62 -1.37 -22.47
C GLY A 44 -0.41 -1.02 -21.40
N ILE A 45 -1.62 -0.66 -21.82
CA ILE A 45 -2.76 -0.40 -20.92
C ILE A 45 -3.08 -1.66 -20.10
N GLY A 46 -3.11 -2.83 -20.72
CA GLY A 46 -3.33 -4.11 -20.05
C GLY A 46 -2.29 -4.38 -18.97
N ILE A 47 -1.01 -4.13 -19.24
CA ILE A 47 0.07 -4.27 -18.25
C ILE A 47 -0.14 -3.29 -17.08
N THR A 48 -0.49 -2.04 -17.35
CA THR A 48 -0.72 -1.03 -16.31
C THR A 48 -1.91 -1.39 -15.40
N LEU A 49 -3.02 -1.87 -15.98
CA LEU A 49 -4.16 -2.38 -15.19
C LEU A 49 -3.77 -3.64 -14.42
N GLY A 50 -2.99 -4.53 -15.05
CA GLY A 50 -2.41 -5.71 -14.42
C GLY A 50 -1.53 -5.38 -13.22
N ALA A 51 -0.80 -4.26 -13.26
CA ALA A 51 0.01 -3.79 -12.14
C ALA A 51 -0.84 -3.48 -10.90
N ALA A 52 -2.00 -2.86 -11.08
CA ALA A 52 -2.93 -2.59 -9.98
C ALA A 52 -3.47 -3.89 -9.36
N LEU A 53 -3.86 -4.85 -10.21
CA LEU A 53 -4.30 -6.18 -9.75
C LEU A 53 -3.18 -6.94 -9.03
N LEU A 54 -1.97 -6.95 -9.59
CA LEU A 54 -0.80 -7.60 -8.99
C LEU A 54 -0.46 -7.00 -7.63
N THR A 55 -0.44 -5.68 -7.52
CA THR A 55 -0.23 -4.96 -6.26
C THR A 55 -1.29 -5.35 -5.23
N TRP A 56 -2.55 -5.39 -5.65
CA TRP A 56 -3.67 -5.74 -4.77
C TRP A 56 -3.57 -7.19 -4.28
N LEU A 57 -3.30 -8.15 -5.16
CA LEU A 57 -3.16 -9.55 -4.80
C LEU A 57 -1.95 -9.78 -3.87
N LEU A 58 -0.82 -9.13 -4.13
CA LEU A 58 0.34 -9.16 -3.25
C LEU A 58 0.04 -8.55 -1.89
N HIS A 59 -0.68 -7.42 -1.85
CA HIS A 59 -1.14 -6.81 -0.61
C HIS A 59 -2.01 -7.79 0.20
N LEU A 60 -3.01 -8.42 -0.44
CA LEU A 60 -3.85 -9.42 0.19
C LEU A 60 -3.07 -10.67 0.62
N ALA A 61 -1.97 -11.01 -0.06
CA ALA A 61 -1.08 -12.07 0.34
C ALA A 61 -0.19 -11.68 1.54
N GLY A 62 -0.21 -10.43 2.02
CA GLY A 62 0.61 -9.94 3.13
C GLY A 62 1.99 -9.41 2.71
N TRP A 63 2.20 -9.20 1.41
CA TRP A 63 3.41 -8.56 0.87
C TRP A 63 3.27 -7.04 0.75
N GLY A 64 2.09 -6.51 1.08
CA GLY A 64 1.87 -5.10 1.39
C GLY A 64 1.84 -4.86 2.90
N LYS A 65 1.64 -3.61 3.28
CA LYS A 65 1.50 -3.19 4.68
C LYS A 65 0.30 -2.25 4.82
N PRO A 66 -0.35 -2.18 6.00
CA PRO A 66 -1.35 -1.15 6.26
C PRO A 66 -0.71 0.25 6.25
N SER A 67 -1.54 1.24 5.97
CA SER A 67 -1.22 2.65 6.21
C SER A 67 -1.10 2.93 7.70
N GLY A 68 -0.19 3.82 8.08
CA GLY A 68 0.03 4.25 9.46
C GLY A 68 1.28 3.65 10.12
N PRO A 69 1.55 4.01 11.39
CA PRO A 69 2.73 3.56 12.13
C PRO A 69 2.75 2.05 12.32
N ARG A 70 3.96 1.48 12.27
CA ARG A 70 4.22 0.05 12.49
C ARG A 70 5.41 -0.12 13.42
N PRO A 71 5.51 -1.22 14.18
CA PRO A 71 6.72 -1.56 14.92
C PRO A 71 7.92 -1.66 13.97
N GLU A 72 9.11 -1.28 14.43
CA GLU A 72 10.34 -1.31 13.63
C GLU A 72 10.65 -2.72 13.08
N SER A 73 10.30 -3.75 13.84
CA SER A 73 10.42 -5.15 13.43
C SER A 73 9.56 -5.51 12.22
N GLU A 74 8.61 -4.66 11.82
CA GLU A 74 7.73 -4.86 10.67
C GLU A 74 8.04 -3.92 9.49
N TRP A 75 9.00 -3.00 9.63
CA TRP A 75 9.42 -2.08 8.57
C TRP A 75 10.10 -2.75 7.38
N PRO A 76 10.97 -3.77 7.56
CA PRO A 76 11.61 -4.40 6.43
C PRO A 76 10.58 -4.92 5.42
N TRP A 77 10.65 -4.43 4.19
CA TRP A 77 9.73 -4.75 3.10
C TRP A 77 9.57 -6.25 2.79
N ARG A 78 10.57 -7.07 3.13
CA ARG A 78 10.55 -8.54 2.96
C ARG A 78 9.83 -9.27 4.10
N ILE A 79 9.43 -8.57 5.16
CA ILE A 79 8.67 -9.15 6.26
C ILE A 79 7.20 -9.15 5.91
N ARG A 80 6.63 -10.35 5.84
CA ARG A 80 5.23 -10.57 5.51
C ARG A 80 4.31 -10.14 6.64
N ASP A 81 3.28 -9.36 6.31
CA ASP A 81 2.20 -9.03 7.22
C ASP A 81 1.25 -10.21 7.41
N ARG A 82 1.14 -10.68 8.65
CA ARG A 82 0.26 -11.80 9.04
C ARG A 82 -1.17 -11.34 9.30
N ALA A 83 -1.40 -10.06 9.57
CA ALA A 83 -2.71 -9.48 9.83
C ALA A 83 -3.53 -9.29 8.54
N ALA A 84 -2.88 -9.14 7.38
CA ALA A 84 -3.51 -9.01 6.06
C ALA A 84 -4.65 -10.03 5.79
N ARG A 85 -4.55 -11.27 6.31
CA ARG A 85 -5.60 -12.30 6.18
C ARG A 85 -6.92 -11.92 6.86
N ARG A 86 -6.87 -11.16 7.95
CA ARG A 86 -8.04 -10.64 8.67
C ARG A 86 -8.51 -9.29 8.12
N GLY A 87 -7.69 -8.67 7.26
CA GLY A 87 -7.90 -7.32 6.76
C GLY A 87 -7.34 -6.26 7.69
N HIS A 88 -7.45 -5.01 7.26
CA HIS A 88 -7.10 -3.82 8.06
C HIS A 88 -8.32 -2.89 8.15
N PRO A 89 -8.53 -2.21 9.28
CA PRO A 89 -9.74 -1.41 9.51
C PRO A 89 -9.96 -0.35 8.43
N ASP A 90 -8.90 0.37 8.05
CA ASP A 90 -8.98 1.51 7.14
C ASP A 90 -8.50 1.22 5.72
N CYS A 91 -8.19 -0.04 5.39
CA CYS A 91 -7.66 -0.38 4.07
C CYS A 91 -8.77 -0.69 3.05
N LEU A 92 -8.92 0.20 2.05
CA LEU A 92 -9.82 -0.03 0.91
C LEU A 92 -9.53 -1.36 0.21
N GLY A 93 -8.26 -1.70 -0.03
CA GLY A 93 -7.88 -2.95 -0.70
C GLY A 93 -8.35 -4.21 0.05
N CYS A 94 -8.21 -4.23 1.37
CA CYS A 94 -8.75 -5.32 2.19
C CYS A 94 -10.29 -5.34 2.18
N ARG A 95 -10.95 -4.16 2.25
CA ARG A 95 -12.42 -4.07 2.22
C ARG A 95 -13.02 -4.55 0.90
N LEU A 96 -12.41 -4.20 -0.23
CA LEU A 96 -12.81 -4.68 -1.56
C LEU A 96 -12.69 -6.21 -1.68
N ALA A 97 -11.77 -6.82 -0.92
CA ALA A 97 -11.64 -8.27 -0.81
C ALA A 97 -12.55 -8.91 0.26
N GLY A 98 -13.50 -8.16 0.83
CA GLY A 98 -14.39 -8.64 1.89
C GLY A 98 -13.75 -8.78 3.27
N ARG A 99 -12.47 -8.41 3.43
CA ARG A 99 -11.73 -8.53 4.70
C ARG A 99 -11.95 -7.28 5.56
N ARG A 100 -13.05 -7.26 6.31
CA ARG A 100 -13.36 -6.19 7.26
C ARG A 100 -12.93 -6.62 8.65
N THR A 101 -11.96 -5.92 9.25
CA THR A 101 -11.76 -6.04 10.70
C THR A 101 -12.93 -5.32 11.36
N ARG A 102 -13.58 -5.96 12.35
CA ARG A 102 -14.45 -5.20 13.26
C ARG A 102 -13.53 -4.24 14.00
N SER A 103 -13.64 -2.94 13.70
CA SER A 103 -13.02 -1.90 14.50
C SER A 103 -13.48 -2.13 15.94
N ARG A 104 -12.58 -2.61 16.80
CA ARG A 104 -12.86 -2.66 18.24
C ARG A 104 -12.84 -1.19 18.64
N GLY A 105 -14.03 -0.64 18.88
CA GLY A 105 -14.27 0.79 19.02
C GLY A 105 -13.16 1.45 19.81
N LYS A 106 -12.65 2.57 19.27
CA LYS A 106 -11.79 3.51 19.97
C LYS A 106 -12.46 3.79 21.32
N ALA A 107 -12.02 3.14 22.39
CA ALA A 107 -12.25 3.65 23.73
C ALA A 107 -11.53 5.00 23.74
N SER A 108 -12.31 6.07 23.69
CA SER A 108 -11.81 7.43 23.81
C SER A 108 -11.18 7.56 25.19
N ASN A 109 -9.87 7.31 25.28
CA ASN A 109 -9.08 7.85 26.38
C ASN A 109 -8.92 9.35 26.11
N ALA A 110 -10.03 10.09 26.22
CA ALA A 110 -9.99 11.50 26.49
C ALA A 110 -9.49 11.61 27.94
N VAL A 111 -8.18 11.78 28.08
CA VAL A 111 -7.60 12.20 29.35
C VAL A 111 -8.11 13.63 29.58
N PRO A 112 -8.87 13.92 30.66
CA PRO A 112 -9.25 15.28 30.98
C PRO A 112 -7.98 16.02 31.36
N VAL A 113 -7.58 16.99 30.54
CA VAL A 113 -6.57 17.97 30.95
C VAL A 113 -7.27 18.87 31.98
N ALA A 114 -6.97 18.63 33.26
CA ALA A 114 -7.38 19.53 34.32
C ALA A 114 -6.62 20.85 34.16
N SER A 115 -7.32 21.91 33.76
CA SER A 115 -6.80 23.27 33.80
C SER A 115 -6.83 23.76 35.25
N THR A 116 -5.68 23.73 35.93
CA THR A 116 -5.50 24.46 37.18
C THR A 116 -5.31 25.93 36.82
N VAL A 117 -6.37 26.73 37.00
CA VAL A 117 -6.27 28.20 37.04
C VAL A 117 -5.82 28.57 38.44
N THR A 118 -4.63 29.18 38.54
CA THR A 118 -4.23 30.01 39.69
C THR A 118 -3.64 31.29 39.14
N GLY A 119 -4.34 32.39 39.38
CA GLY A 119 -3.99 33.77 39.11
C GLY A 119 -5.03 34.67 39.74
#